data_AF-A0A363RBM1-F1
#
_entry.id   AF-A0A363RBM1-F1
#
_cell.length_a   1.000
_cell.length_b   1.000
_cell.length_c   1.000
_cell.angle_alpha   90.00
_cell.angle_beta   90.00
_cell.angle_gamma   90.00
#
_symmetry.space_group_name_H-M   'P 1'
#
loop_
_entity.id
_entity.type
_entity.pdbx_description
1 polymer ?
#
loop_
_entity_poly.entity_id
_entity_poly.type
_entity_poly.pdbx_seq_one_letter_code
_entity_poly.pdbx_strand_id
1 'polypeptide(L)'
;MQRRHFLSAAASLPLAFSLARARAAAPRSDTPRFLLVFLRGAYDSNSLLVPTHSDFYYAARPTIAIARPDEANGALPLDTRWGLHPAMEGSVLPLWRSKQACFVPFAGTDDLSRSHFETQDSIELGQPLDAHPSLRSGFMNRLAQTLQGRSDLAPMAFTAQLPLCMRGPARIANTALANVGKGGVDANRSRAIAAMYAGTALAPAVNEGFEVRAAVLRGMQEEMDKAGRDAISAKGFSLVAQRMATLMRDQFDLGFVDVGGWDTHVNQGNASGNLANRLDDLGRGLAAFAQEMGAEPWRHTVVAVVSEFGRTFCENGNKGTDHGHGTAYWILGGGLSAQAGGRIVGEQIEVSEANLFQNRDYPVLNEYRSVLGGLFARMYGLSTAQLQQVFPQAAVKDLRLV
;
A
#
# COMPACT_ATOMS: atom_id res chain seq x y z
N MET A 1 25.27 -60.60 -17.06
CA MET A 1 24.48 -59.52 -16.43
C MET A 1 24.34 -58.39 -17.44
N GLN A 2 23.13 -58.09 -17.89
CA GLN A 2 22.89 -57.23 -19.05
C GLN A 2 23.01 -55.73 -18.69
N ARG A 3 23.90 -55.02 -19.39
CA ARG A 3 24.14 -53.55 -19.28
C ARG A 3 22.87 -52.69 -19.32
N ARG A 4 21.77 -53.21 -19.87
CA ARG A 4 20.47 -52.53 -19.94
C ARG A 4 19.79 -52.36 -18.57
N HIS A 5 19.96 -53.30 -17.63
CA HIS A 5 19.34 -53.18 -16.30
C HIS A 5 20.06 -52.18 -15.38
N PHE A 6 21.37 -51.96 -15.58
CA PHE A 6 22.14 -50.98 -14.80
C PHE A 6 21.77 -49.53 -15.16
N LEU A 7 21.50 -49.25 -16.44
CA LEU A 7 21.05 -47.92 -16.89
C LEU A 7 19.60 -47.61 -16.48
N SER A 8 18.74 -48.62 -16.32
CA SER A 8 17.38 -48.45 -15.78
C SER A 8 17.39 -48.10 -14.29
N ALA A 9 18.32 -48.68 -13.52
CA ALA A 9 18.48 -48.38 -12.09
C ALA A 9 19.15 -47.00 -11.86
N ALA A 10 20.09 -46.58 -12.71
CA ALA A 10 20.73 -45.28 -12.59
C ALA A 10 19.81 -44.09 -12.97
N ALA A 11 18.79 -44.31 -13.81
CA ALA A 11 17.84 -43.28 -14.23
C ALA A 11 16.71 -43.00 -13.20
N SER A 12 16.55 -43.85 -12.18
CA SER A 12 15.51 -43.68 -11.15
C SER A 12 16.02 -43.03 -9.85
N LEU A 13 17.34 -42.88 -9.67
CA LEU A 13 17.91 -42.18 -8.51
C LEU A 13 17.94 -40.64 -8.57
N PRO A 14 17.95 -39.92 -9.71
CA PRO A 14 17.99 -38.45 -9.69
C PRO A 14 16.61 -37.79 -9.46
N LEU A 15 15.50 -38.52 -9.63
CA LEU A 15 14.15 -37.99 -9.46
C LEU A 15 13.63 -38.01 -8.01
N ALA A 16 14.29 -38.77 -7.11
CA ALA A 16 13.94 -38.76 -5.69
C ALA A 16 14.61 -37.60 -4.91
N PHE A 17 15.67 -36.99 -5.45
CA PHE A 17 16.44 -35.94 -4.78
C PHE A 17 16.06 -34.50 -5.15
N SER A 18 15.08 -34.30 -6.04
CA SER A 18 14.63 -32.96 -6.47
C SER A 18 13.24 -32.57 -5.97
N LEU A 19 12.61 -33.39 -5.12
CA LEU A 19 11.31 -33.10 -4.48
C LEU A 19 11.36 -32.99 -2.96
N ALA A 20 12.55 -32.97 -2.36
CA ALA A 20 12.73 -32.28 -1.07
C ALA A 20 12.67 -30.76 -1.31
N ARG A 21 11.53 -30.27 -1.82
CA ARG A 21 11.09 -28.93 -1.47
C ARG A 21 11.08 -28.95 0.05
N ALA A 22 12.00 -28.24 0.67
CA ALA A 22 11.89 -27.88 2.07
C ALA A 22 10.49 -27.29 2.22
N ARG A 23 9.54 -28.10 2.69
CA ARG A 23 8.33 -27.59 3.29
C ARG A 23 8.87 -26.87 4.52
N ALA A 24 9.00 -25.55 4.43
CA ALA A 24 9.08 -24.76 5.64
C ALA A 24 7.93 -25.26 6.52
N ALA A 25 8.23 -25.63 7.76
CA ALA A 25 7.18 -26.05 8.67
C ALA A 25 6.13 -24.93 8.72
N ALA A 26 4.84 -25.30 8.70
CA ALA A 26 3.79 -24.30 8.76
C ALA A 26 4.04 -23.40 10.00
N PRO A 27 4.02 -22.06 9.85
CA PRO A 27 4.22 -21.18 10.99
C PRO A 27 3.22 -21.50 12.08
N ARG A 28 3.65 -21.44 13.33
CA ARG A 28 2.73 -21.62 14.46
C ARG A 28 1.70 -20.49 14.46
N SER A 29 0.55 -20.71 15.09
CA SER A 29 -0.49 -19.69 15.18
C SER A 29 0.00 -18.41 15.86
N ASP A 30 0.92 -18.53 16.81
CA ASP A 30 1.54 -17.44 17.59
C ASP A 30 2.76 -16.77 16.92
N THR A 31 3.17 -17.23 15.73
CA THR A 31 4.29 -16.63 15.00
C THR A 31 3.96 -15.18 14.59
N PRO A 32 4.82 -14.19 14.90
CA PRO A 32 4.65 -12.82 14.42
C PRO A 32 4.71 -12.74 12.89
N ARG A 33 3.68 -12.19 12.24
CA ARG A 33 3.58 -12.05 10.78
C ARG A 33 3.47 -10.60 10.36
N PHE A 34 4.22 -10.20 9.34
CA PHE A 34 4.19 -8.83 8.82
C PHE A 34 3.85 -8.84 7.34
N LEU A 35 2.87 -8.02 6.93
CA LEU A 35 2.57 -7.74 5.53
C LEU A 35 2.78 -6.25 5.25
N LEU A 36 3.66 -5.94 4.30
CA LEU A 36 3.76 -4.60 3.74
C LEU A 36 2.89 -4.51 2.48
N VAL A 37 1.93 -3.58 2.49
CA VAL A 37 1.11 -3.19 1.33
C VAL A 37 1.61 -1.83 0.85
N PHE A 38 2.29 -1.79 -0.28
CA PHE A 38 2.82 -0.56 -0.87
C PHE A 38 1.85 -0.02 -1.93
N LEU A 39 1.18 1.10 -1.64
CA LEU A 39 0.33 1.80 -2.59
C LEU A 39 1.20 2.61 -3.55
N ARG A 40 1.27 2.18 -4.82
CA ARG A 40 2.08 2.81 -5.87
C ARG A 40 1.31 3.94 -6.52
N GLY A 41 1.85 5.16 -6.40
CA GLY A 41 1.28 6.35 -6.99
C GLY A 41 0.85 7.41 -5.99
N ALA A 42 1.39 7.45 -4.76
CA ALA A 42 1.15 8.55 -3.81
C ALA A 42 -0.34 8.92 -3.63
N TYR A 43 -1.14 8.06 -3.01
CA TYR A 43 -2.58 8.30 -2.89
C TYR A 43 -2.93 9.59 -2.12
N ASP A 44 -4.10 10.17 -2.41
CA ASP A 44 -4.60 11.34 -1.67
C ASP A 44 -5.11 10.95 -0.27
N SER A 45 -4.21 10.96 0.70
CA SER A 45 -4.50 10.62 2.10
C SER A 45 -5.38 11.64 2.81
N ASN A 46 -5.48 12.87 2.32
CA ASN A 46 -6.38 13.89 2.88
C ASN A 46 -7.86 13.57 2.65
N SER A 47 -8.15 12.83 1.58
CA SER A 47 -9.50 12.34 1.29
C SER A 47 -9.78 11.03 2.01
N LEU A 48 -8.75 10.27 2.41
CA LEU A 48 -8.90 9.12 3.29
C LEU A 48 -9.14 9.53 4.75
N LEU A 49 -8.16 10.18 5.34
CA LEU A 49 -8.12 10.57 6.74
C LEU A 49 -8.41 12.07 6.80
N VAL A 50 -9.70 12.36 6.93
CA VAL A 50 -10.28 13.69 6.74
C VAL A 50 -10.07 14.52 8.00
N PRO A 51 -9.41 15.69 7.95
CA PRO A 51 -9.25 16.58 9.10
C PRO A 51 -10.55 17.38 9.32
N THR A 52 -11.57 16.74 9.88
CA THR A 52 -12.95 17.27 9.99
C THR A 52 -13.06 18.56 10.82
N HIS A 53 -12.07 18.85 11.65
CA HIS A 53 -11.96 20.09 12.42
C HIS A 53 -11.46 21.31 11.62
N SER A 54 -10.85 21.10 10.45
CA SER A 54 -10.15 22.16 9.71
C SER A 54 -11.06 22.80 8.66
N ASP A 55 -11.49 24.04 8.87
CA ASP A 55 -12.20 24.82 7.84
C ASP A 55 -11.33 25.05 6.60
N PHE A 56 -10.01 25.11 6.79
CA PHE A 56 -9.04 25.22 5.70
C PHE A 56 -9.10 24.02 4.75
N TYR A 57 -9.31 22.79 5.25
CA TYR A 57 -9.49 21.61 4.39
C TYR A 57 -10.66 21.79 3.42
N TYR A 58 -11.81 22.24 3.92
CA TYR A 58 -13.01 22.44 3.11
C TYR A 58 -12.84 23.59 2.10
N ALA A 59 -12.17 24.68 2.51
CA ALA A 59 -11.89 25.81 1.64
C ALA A 59 -10.87 25.46 0.53
N ALA A 60 -9.85 24.65 0.85
CA ALA A 60 -8.79 24.27 -0.08
C ALA A 60 -9.21 23.20 -1.09
N ARG A 61 -10.35 22.53 -0.87
CA ARG A 61 -10.85 21.38 -1.66
C ARG A 61 -12.31 21.55 -2.06
N PRO A 62 -12.65 22.62 -2.79
CA PRO A 62 -14.04 23.02 -3.01
C PRO A 62 -14.90 21.96 -3.73
N THR A 63 -14.31 21.05 -4.51
CA THR A 63 -15.06 20.02 -5.23
C THR A 63 -14.75 18.59 -4.80
N ILE A 64 -13.58 18.34 -4.22
CA ILE A 64 -13.14 17.00 -3.80
C ILE A 64 -13.20 16.75 -2.28
N ALA A 65 -13.49 17.77 -1.45
CA ALA A 65 -13.60 17.58 -0.01
C ALA A 65 -14.64 16.50 0.34
N ILE A 66 -14.31 15.64 1.29
CA ILE A 66 -15.30 14.78 1.95
C ILE A 66 -16.12 15.65 2.90
N ALA A 67 -17.44 15.60 2.75
CA ALA A 67 -18.39 16.35 3.57
C ALA A 67 -18.17 16.11 5.08
N ARG A 68 -18.61 17.04 5.91
CA ARG A 68 -18.43 16.93 7.38
C ARG A 68 -19.18 15.70 7.92
N PRO A 69 -18.80 15.21 9.12
CA PRO A 69 -19.64 14.26 9.84
C PRO A 69 -21.08 14.77 9.92
N ASP A 70 -22.05 13.85 9.90
CA ASP A 70 -23.49 14.10 9.93
C ASP A 70 -24.10 14.71 8.65
N GLU A 71 -23.29 15.12 7.68
CA GLU A 71 -23.77 15.45 6.33
C GLU A 71 -23.96 14.19 5.47
N ALA A 72 -24.75 14.30 4.39
CA ALA A 72 -24.99 13.19 3.48
C ALA A 72 -23.68 12.72 2.82
N ASN A 73 -23.35 11.44 2.97
CA ASN A 73 -22.06 10.86 2.57
C ASN A 73 -20.86 11.56 3.21
N GLY A 74 -21.03 12.06 4.44
CA GLY A 74 -19.99 12.70 5.23
C GLY A 74 -18.88 11.76 5.69
N ALA A 75 -17.80 12.34 6.19
CA ALA A 75 -16.71 11.61 6.80
C ALA A 75 -17.21 10.82 8.04
N LEU A 76 -16.76 9.57 8.15
CA LEU A 76 -17.08 8.69 9.27
C LEU A 76 -16.23 9.11 10.49
N PRO A 77 -16.82 9.61 11.59
CA PRO A 77 -16.03 10.15 12.70
C PRO A 77 -15.15 9.06 13.35
N LEU A 78 -13.85 9.33 13.46
CA LEU A 78 -12.89 8.49 14.18
C LEU A 78 -12.60 9.04 15.58
N ASP A 79 -12.42 10.36 15.67
CA ASP A 79 -12.33 11.13 16.92
C ASP A 79 -12.88 12.56 16.69
N THR A 80 -12.59 13.50 17.60
CA THR A 80 -13.06 14.89 17.51
C THR A 80 -12.40 15.70 16.40
N ARG A 81 -11.31 15.21 15.81
CA ARG A 81 -10.48 15.92 14.82
C ARG A 81 -10.45 15.22 13.47
N TRP A 82 -10.57 13.90 13.46
CA TRP A 82 -10.36 13.07 12.29
C TRP A 82 -11.61 12.26 11.95
N GLY A 83 -11.89 12.19 10.66
CA GLY A 83 -12.86 11.28 10.05
C GLY A 83 -12.21 10.36 9.04
N LEU A 84 -12.90 9.28 8.69
CA LEU A 84 -12.51 8.33 7.66
C LEU A 84 -13.41 8.49 6.44
N HIS A 85 -12.87 8.28 5.25
CA HIS A 85 -13.62 8.31 4.02
C HIS A 85 -14.87 7.38 4.09
N PRO A 86 -16.07 7.81 3.65
CA PRO A 86 -17.32 7.03 3.73
C PRO A 86 -17.26 5.65 3.06
N ALA A 87 -16.54 5.53 1.94
CA ALA A 87 -16.24 4.24 1.29
C ALA A 87 -15.60 3.17 2.20
N MET A 88 -15.08 3.52 3.38
CA MET A 88 -14.51 2.59 4.36
C MET A 88 -15.52 2.01 5.35
N GLU A 89 -16.78 2.45 5.30
CA GLU A 89 -17.81 2.11 6.30
C GLU A 89 -18.00 0.60 6.45
N GLY A 90 -18.04 -0.13 5.33
CA GLY A 90 -18.25 -1.58 5.32
C GLY A 90 -16.98 -2.42 5.53
N SER A 91 -15.79 -1.80 5.65
CA SER A 91 -14.52 -2.53 5.61
C SER A 91 -13.56 -2.15 6.74
N VAL A 92 -12.85 -1.02 6.62
CA VAL A 92 -11.81 -0.62 7.58
C VAL A 92 -12.40 0.00 8.85
N LEU A 93 -13.56 0.66 8.78
CA LEU A 93 -14.20 1.23 9.98
C LEU A 93 -14.55 0.15 11.05
N PRO A 94 -15.09 -1.04 10.69
CA PRO A 94 -15.26 -2.14 11.64
C PRO A 94 -13.96 -2.58 12.33
N LEU A 95 -12.84 -2.65 11.60
CA LEU A 95 -11.54 -2.99 12.17
C LEU A 95 -11.07 -1.90 13.15
N TRP A 96 -11.23 -0.63 12.79
CA TRP A 96 -10.96 0.50 13.69
C TRP A 96 -11.76 0.43 14.98
N ARG A 97 -13.09 0.25 14.88
CA ARG A 97 -13.98 0.12 16.05
C ARG A 97 -13.63 -1.08 16.92
N SER A 98 -13.10 -2.14 16.31
CA SER A 98 -12.60 -3.33 17.01
C SER A 98 -11.17 -3.16 17.56
N LYS A 99 -10.59 -1.96 17.47
CA LYS A 99 -9.20 -1.62 17.86
C LYS A 99 -8.14 -2.41 17.08
N GLN A 100 -8.48 -2.83 15.87
CA GLN A 100 -7.61 -3.60 14.96
C GLN A 100 -7.08 -2.78 13.78
N ALA A 101 -7.30 -1.46 13.80
CA ALA A 101 -6.68 -0.51 12.88
C ALA A 101 -6.27 0.75 13.63
N CYS A 102 -5.17 1.37 13.22
CA CYS A 102 -4.75 2.72 13.60
C CYS A 102 -4.22 3.47 12.37
N PHE A 103 -4.17 4.81 12.43
CA PHE A 103 -3.61 5.64 11.36
C PHE A 103 -2.49 6.53 11.90
N VAL A 104 -1.46 6.73 11.07
CA VAL A 104 -0.30 7.59 11.34
C VAL A 104 -0.32 8.73 10.31
N PRO A 105 -0.91 9.91 10.62
CA PRO A 105 -0.86 11.06 9.74
C PRO A 105 0.56 11.67 9.71
N PHE A 106 0.81 12.58 8.78
CA PHE A 106 2.12 13.24 8.62
C PHE A 106 3.27 12.22 8.49
N ALA A 107 2.98 11.06 7.91
CA ALA A 107 3.95 10.01 7.68
C ALA A 107 4.59 10.15 6.30
N GLY A 108 5.80 9.64 6.13
CA GLY A 108 6.48 9.72 4.84
C GLY A 108 7.97 9.48 4.96
N THR A 109 8.73 10.09 4.06
CA THR A 109 10.19 9.98 3.96
C THR A 109 10.80 11.37 3.90
N ASP A 110 12.05 11.51 4.31
CA ASP A 110 12.80 12.77 4.17
C ASP A 110 13.21 13.05 2.70
N ASP A 111 12.94 12.12 1.78
CA ASP A 111 13.18 12.31 0.35
C ASP A 111 12.21 13.35 -0.23
N LEU A 112 12.75 14.49 -0.64
CA LEU A 112 12.02 15.63 -1.17
C LEU A 112 11.81 15.58 -2.70
N SER A 113 12.24 14.51 -3.39
CA SER A 113 12.19 14.43 -4.86
C SER A 113 10.77 14.50 -5.43
N ARG A 114 9.77 13.96 -4.69
CA ARG A 114 8.38 13.76 -5.17
C ARG A 114 8.31 12.93 -6.46
N SER A 115 9.37 12.19 -6.79
CA SER A 115 9.45 11.34 -7.97
C SER A 115 8.98 9.94 -7.58
N HIS A 116 7.94 9.43 -8.26
CA HIS A 116 7.51 8.04 -8.03
C HIS A 116 8.67 7.06 -8.16
N PHE A 117 9.61 7.28 -9.08
CA PHE A 117 10.71 6.34 -9.26
C PHE A 117 11.73 6.42 -8.11
N GLU A 118 12.18 7.61 -7.78
CA GLU A 118 13.24 7.81 -6.79
C GLU A 118 12.73 7.53 -5.38
N THR A 119 11.54 8.04 -5.03
CA THR A 119 11.01 7.89 -3.68
C THR A 119 10.55 6.47 -3.37
N GLN A 120 9.97 5.77 -4.35
CA GLN A 120 9.67 4.35 -4.19
C GLN A 120 10.94 3.53 -3.99
N ASP A 121 11.99 3.79 -4.78
CA ASP A 121 13.28 3.09 -4.62
C ASP A 121 13.89 3.41 -3.26
N SER A 122 13.91 4.66 -2.84
CA SER A 122 14.42 5.10 -1.54
C SER A 122 13.74 4.37 -0.38
N ILE A 123 12.40 4.32 -0.37
CA ILE A 123 11.64 3.64 0.69
C ILE A 123 11.89 2.13 0.66
N GLU A 124 11.86 1.52 -0.52
CA GLU A 124 12.10 0.08 -0.64
C GLU A 124 13.53 -0.33 -0.23
N LEU A 125 14.52 0.53 -0.48
CA LEU A 125 15.88 0.30 -0.02
C LEU A 125 16.01 0.48 1.49
N GLY A 126 15.29 1.44 2.08
CA GLY A 126 15.38 1.73 3.52
C GLY A 126 16.76 2.23 3.96
N GLN A 127 17.52 2.84 3.05
CA GLN A 127 18.90 3.31 3.27
C GLN A 127 18.91 4.84 3.51
N PRO A 128 19.94 5.39 4.17
CA PRO A 128 20.14 6.83 4.24
C PRO A 128 20.18 7.48 2.85
N LEU A 129 19.59 8.67 2.72
CA LEU A 129 19.49 9.39 1.44
C LEU A 129 20.84 9.93 0.94
N ASP A 130 21.77 10.17 1.85
CA ASP A 130 23.13 10.65 1.59
C ASP A 130 24.12 9.51 1.28
N ALA A 131 23.72 8.25 1.44
CA ALA A 131 24.53 7.10 1.11
C ALA A 131 24.38 6.70 -0.37
N HIS A 132 25.42 6.08 -0.94
CA HIS A 132 25.30 5.50 -2.28
C HIS A 132 24.35 4.29 -2.22
N PRO A 133 23.18 4.32 -2.88
CA PRO A 133 22.16 3.30 -2.71
C PRO A 133 22.65 1.96 -3.26
N SER A 134 22.51 0.91 -2.46
CA SER A 134 22.75 -0.47 -2.89
C SER A 134 21.44 -1.12 -3.33
N LEU A 135 21.22 -1.21 -4.65
CA LEU A 135 20.01 -1.80 -5.27
C LEU A 135 19.82 -3.31 -4.99
N ARG A 136 20.79 -3.94 -4.32
CA ARG A 136 20.77 -5.34 -3.88
C ARG A 136 20.58 -5.48 -2.37
N SER A 137 20.16 -4.42 -1.71
CA SER A 137 19.96 -4.38 -0.26
C SER A 137 18.65 -3.67 0.04
N GLY A 138 17.55 -4.40 -0.10
CA GLY A 138 16.23 -3.97 0.33
C GLY A 138 16.02 -4.15 1.83
N PHE A 139 15.24 -3.27 2.47
CA PHE A 139 15.11 -3.31 3.93
C PHE A 139 14.39 -4.57 4.44
N MET A 140 13.42 -5.12 3.68
CA MET A 140 12.73 -6.35 4.06
C MET A 140 13.65 -7.56 3.92
N ASN A 141 14.57 -7.56 2.95
CA ASN A 141 15.61 -8.59 2.86
C ASN A 141 16.61 -8.49 4.02
N ARG A 142 16.99 -7.27 4.45
CA ARG A 142 17.81 -7.06 5.66
C ARG A 142 17.07 -7.53 6.91
N LEU A 143 15.79 -7.20 7.06
CA LEU A 143 14.94 -7.71 8.12
C LEU A 143 14.92 -9.25 8.11
N ALA A 144 14.72 -9.88 6.96
CA ALA A 144 14.74 -11.33 6.84
C ALA A 144 16.06 -11.93 7.33
N GLN A 145 17.21 -11.36 6.94
CA GLN A 145 18.53 -11.80 7.43
C GLN A 145 18.65 -11.66 8.96
N THR A 146 18.18 -10.55 9.52
CA THR A 146 18.20 -10.32 10.97
C THR A 146 17.29 -11.29 11.73
N LEU A 147 16.22 -11.79 11.11
CA LEU A 147 15.27 -12.74 11.70
C LEU A 147 15.65 -14.22 11.52
N GLN A 148 16.50 -14.56 10.54
CA GLN A 148 16.91 -15.95 10.24
C GLN A 148 17.54 -16.69 11.43
N GLY A 149 18.03 -15.99 12.46
CA GLY A 149 18.53 -16.60 13.70
C GLY A 149 17.46 -16.99 14.72
N ARG A 150 16.17 -16.75 14.46
CA ARG A 150 15.08 -16.88 15.47
C ARG A 150 13.95 -17.86 15.12
N SER A 151 13.73 -18.21 13.86
CA SER A 151 12.68 -19.14 13.41
C SER A 151 12.91 -19.61 11.97
N ASP A 152 12.15 -20.62 11.52
CA ASP A 152 12.00 -21.00 10.10
C ASP A 152 11.25 -19.89 9.32
N LEU A 153 11.85 -18.69 9.24
CA LEU A 153 11.30 -17.53 8.56
C LEU A 153 11.03 -17.86 7.08
N ALA A 154 9.83 -17.53 6.62
CA ALA A 154 9.40 -17.79 5.25
C ALA A 154 8.90 -16.49 4.59
N PRO A 155 9.82 -15.72 3.97
CA PRO A 155 9.44 -14.48 3.31
C PRO A 155 8.90 -14.70 1.89
N MET A 156 7.90 -13.90 1.51
CA MET A 156 7.25 -13.96 0.20
C MET A 156 6.89 -12.58 -0.37
N ALA A 157 7.15 -12.39 -1.65
CA ALA A 157 6.61 -11.30 -2.45
C ALA A 157 5.45 -11.80 -3.32
N PHE A 158 4.35 -11.06 -3.31
CA PHE A 158 3.13 -11.33 -4.07
C PHE A 158 3.05 -10.45 -5.33
N THR A 159 4.15 -10.36 -6.08
CA THR A 159 4.34 -9.40 -7.18
C THR A 159 4.79 -10.10 -8.47
N ALA A 160 4.69 -9.40 -9.60
CA ALA A 160 5.17 -9.92 -10.88
C ALA A 160 6.69 -10.09 -10.92
N GLN A 161 7.42 -9.13 -10.34
CA GLN A 161 8.88 -9.12 -10.23
C GLN A 161 9.29 -8.92 -8.78
N LEU A 162 10.46 -9.45 -8.41
CA LEU A 162 10.94 -9.30 -7.04
C LEU A 162 11.20 -7.81 -6.72
N PRO A 163 10.48 -7.23 -5.74
CA PRO A 163 10.54 -5.81 -5.42
C PRO A 163 11.89 -5.48 -4.77
N LEU A 164 12.33 -4.22 -4.89
CA LEU A 164 13.63 -3.76 -4.37
C LEU A 164 13.76 -4.06 -2.88
N CYS A 165 12.69 -3.89 -2.10
CA CYS A 165 12.69 -4.15 -0.66
C CYS A 165 13.02 -5.60 -0.29
N MET A 166 12.78 -6.53 -1.20
CA MET A 166 13.04 -7.96 -1.02
C MET A 166 14.36 -8.42 -1.67
N ARG A 167 15.09 -7.55 -2.38
CA ARG A 167 16.37 -7.92 -3.00
C ARG A 167 17.49 -7.99 -1.97
N GLY A 168 18.26 -9.07 -2.01
CA GLY A 168 19.46 -9.26 -1.20
C GLY A 168 19.80 -10.73 -0.97
N PRO A 169 20.73 -11.03 -0.05
CA PRO A 169 21.21 -12.38 0.21
C PRO A 169 20.14 -13.37 0.71
N ALA A 170 19.11 -12.91 1.42
CA ALA A 170 18.05 -13.80 1.87
C ALA A 170 17.23 -14.32 0.69
N ARG A 171 16.91 -15.62 0.69
CA ARG A 171 16.08 -16.24 -0.34
C ARG A 171 14.61 -15.90 -0.11
N ILE A 172 13.95 -15.34 -1.11
CA ILE A 172 12.56 -14.89 -1.04
C ILE A 172 11.72 -15.68 -2.05
N ALA A 173 10.58 -16.21 -1.62
CA ALA A 173 9.60 -16.75 -2.56
C ALA A 173 8.93 -15.59 -3.32
N ASN A 174 8.72 -15.71 -4.62
CA ASN A 174 8.05 -14.66 -5.41
C ASN A 174 7.02 -15.27 -6.35
N THR A 175 5.80 -14.74 -6.33
CA THR A 175 4.77 -15.13 -7.29
C THR A 175 3.76 -14.02 -7.52
N ALA A 176 3.35 -13.83 -8.77
CA ALA A 176 2.19 -13.02 -9.09
C ALA A 176 0.92 -13.79 -8.72
N LEU A 177 0.04 -13.19 -7.91
CA LEU A 177 -1.24 -13.80 -7.58
C LEU A 177 -2.35 -13.49 -8.59
N ALA A 178 -2.14 -12.52 -9.47
CA ALA A 178 -3.09 -12.10 -10.48
C ALA A 178 -2.47 -12.07 -11.89
N ASN A 179 -3.07 -12.83 -12.80
CA ASN A 179 -3.12 -12.51 -14.24
C ASN A 179 -4.48 -11.83 -14.51
N VAL A 180 -4.82 -10.78 -13.76
CA VAL A 180 -6.07 -10.06 -13.98
C VAL A 180 -5.78 -8.99 -15.02
N GLY A 181 -6.16 -9.29 -16.27
CA GLY A 181 -5.96 -8.43 -17.43
C GLY A 181 -6.37 -6.98 -17.16
N LYS A 182 -5.56 -6.05 -17.66
CA LYS A 182 -5.86 -4.61 -17.67
C LYS A 182 -7.27 -4.41 -18.20
N GLY A 183 -8.23 -4.17 -17.31
CA GLY A 183 -9.61 -3.90 -17.64
C GLY A 183 -9.70 -2.56 -18.34
N GLY A 184 -9.48 -2.54 -19.65
CA GLY A 184 -9.74 -1.38 -20.48
C GLY A 184 -11.25 -1.11 -20.49
N VAL A 185 -11.70 -0.09 -19.77
CA VAL A 185 -13.11 0.34 -19.80
C VAL A 185 -13.17 1.84 -20.07
N ASP A 186 -13.60 2.18 -21.30
CA ASP A 186 -14.58 3.25 -21.64
C ASP A 186 -14.82 3.34 -23.17
N ALA A 187 -14.05 2.60 -23.98
CA ALA A 187 -14.12 2.68 -25.44
C ALA A 187 -15.49 2.32 -26.06
N ASN A 188 -16.32 1.54 -25.36
CA ASN A 188 -17.64 1.14 -25.85
C ASN A 188 -18.70 2.25 -25.71
N ARG A 189 -18.62 3.07 -24.64
CA ARG A 189 -19.58 4.15 -24.40
C ARG A 189 -19.30 5.36 -25.28
N SER A 190 -18.02 5.72 -25.44
CA SER A 190 -17.62 6.79 -26.37
C SER A 190 -18.01 6.49 -27.82
N ARG A 191 -17.87 5.22 -28.24
CA ARG A 191 -18.35 4.77 -29.57
C ARG A 191 -19.86 4.84 -29.72
N ALA A 192 -20.62 4.49 -28.68
CA ALA A 192 -22.08 4.56 -28.71
C ALA A 192 -22.58 6.01 -28.83
N ILE A 193 -21.96 6.96 -28.11
CA ILE A 193 -22.32 8.38 -28.20
C ILE A 193 -21.89 8.97 -29.54
N ALA A 194 -20.67 8.68 -30.01
CA ALA A 194 -20.22 9.12 -31.34
C ALA A 194 -21.15 8.63 -32.47
N ALA A 195 -21.68 7.41 -32.34
CA ALA A 195 -22.65 6.86 -33.28
C ALA A 195 -24.01 7.59 -33.27
N MET A 196 -24.46 8.13 -32.12
CA MET A 196 -25.71 8.90 -32.03
C MET A 196 -25.66 10.23 -32.79
N TYR A 197 -24.48 10.84 -32.89
CA TYR A 197 -24.27 12.10 -33.60
C TYR A 197 -23.79 11.92 -35.04
N ALA A 198 -23.61 10.68 -35.50
CA ALA A 198 -23.18 10.38 -36.86
C ALA A 198 -24.16 10.96 -37.89
N GLY A 199 -23.63 11.71 -38.88
CA GLY A 199 -24.43 12.37 -39.91
C GLY A 199 -25.08 13.70 -39.49
N THR A 200 -24.83 14.17 -38.27
CA THR A 200 -25.26 15.51 -37.81
C THR A 200 -24.15 16.54 -37.98
N ALA A 201 -24.50 17.84 -37.96
CA ALA A 201 -23.52 18.93 -37.95
C ALA A 201 -22.60 18.93 -36.72
N LEU A 202 -22.98 18.24 -35.64
CA LEU A 202 -22.21 18.11 -34.40
C LEU A 202 -21.20 16.95 -34.44
N ALA A 203 -21.25 16.09 -35.46
CA ALA A 203 -20.38 14.91 -35.54
C ALA A 203 -18.87 15.25 -35.44
N PRO A 204 -18.34 16.28 -36.14
CA PRO A 204 -16.91 16.63 -36.04
C PRO A 204 -16.52 17.06 -34.62
N ALA A 205 -17.31 17.92 -33.98
CA ALA A 205 -17.04 18.42 -32.63
C ALA A 205 -17.14 17.32 -31.56
N VAL A 206 -18.08 16.39 -31.69
CA VAL A 206 -18.22 15.24 -30.78
C VAL A 206 -17.04 14.29 -30.93
N ASN A 207 -16.63 13.99 -32.17
CA ASN A 207 -15.47 13.12 -32.43
C ASN A 207 -14.17 13.74 -31.95
N GLU A 208 -13.93 15.02 -32.26
CA GLU A 208 -12.75 15.77 -31.79
C GLU A 208 -12.71 15.84 -30.26
N GLY A 209 -13.86 16.12 -29.61
CA GLY A 209 -13.97 16.11 -28.16
C GLY A 209 -13.64 14.75 -27.52
N PHE A 210 -14.07 13.64 -28.13
CA PHE A 210 -13.70 12.30 -27.67
C PHE A 210 -12.25 11.95 -27.96
N GLU A 211 -11.67 12.40 -29.07
CA GLU A 211 -10.27 12.15 -29.40
C GLU A 211 -9.32 12.91 -28.47
N VAL A 212 -9.58 14.19 -28.22
CA VAL A 212 -8.84 15.00 -27.23
C VAL A 212 -8.97 14.40 -25.84
N ARG A 213 -10.20 14.06 -25.42
CA ARG A 213 -10.44 13.39 -24.14
C ARG A 213 -9.72 12.05 -24.06
N ALA A 214 -9.75 11.23 -25.11
CA ALA A 214 -9.08 9.94 -25.14
C ALA A 214 -7.55 10.08 -25.14
N ALA A 215 -6.99 11.10 -25.80
CA ALA A 215 -5.57 11.39 -25.76
C ALA A 215 -5.10 11.81 -24.36
N VAL A 216 -5.86 12.71 -23.71
CA VAL A 216 -5.60 13.12 -22.32
C VAL A 216 -5.70 11.93 -21.36
N LEU A 217 -6.77 11.12 -21.47
CA LEU A 217 -6.93 9.93 -20.64
C LEU A 217 -5.83 8.88 -20.89
N ARG A 218 -5.35 8.71 -22.12
CA ARG A 218 -4.22 7.81 -22.43
C ARG A 218 -2.92 8.29 -21.79
N GLY A 219 -2.56 9.57 -21.94
CA GLY A 219 -1.36 10.12 -21.32
C GLY A 219 -1.39 10.02 -19.79
N MET A 220 -2.54 10.31 -19.17
CA MET A 220 -2.71 10.13 -17.72
C MET A 220 -2.64 8.66 -17.29
N GLN A 221 -3.21 7.75 -18.07
CA GLN A 221 -3.15 6.32 -17.80
C GLN A 221 -1.72 5.79 -17.94
N GLU A 222 -0.92 6.31 -18.87
CA GLU A 222 0.49 5.95 -19.03
C GLU A 222 1.33 6.36 -17.82
N GLU A 223 1.15 7.58 -17.31
CA GLU A 223 1.85 8.03 -16.09
C GLU A 223 1.43 7.21 -14.87
N MET A 224 0.13 6.93 -14.71
CA MET A 224 -0.37 6.05 -13.64
C MET A 224 0.16 4.61 -13.76
N ASP A 225 0.26 4.06 -14.97
CA ASP A 225 0.83 2.74 -15.22
C ASP A 225 2.32 2.70 -14.88
N LYS A 226 3.08 3.74 -15.27
CA LYS A 226 4.50 3.90 -14.94
C LYS A 226 4.73 3.98 -13.43
N ALA A 227 3.97 4.84 -12.74
CA ALA A 227 4.01 4.96 -11.28
C ALA A 227 3.65 3.63 -10.59
N GLY A 228 2.74 2.86 -11.21
CA GLY A 228 2.25 1.57 -10.74
C GLY A 228 3.25 0.41 -10.80
N ARG A 229 4.29 0.45 -11.65
CA ARG A 229 5.31 -0.63 -11.77
C ARG A 229 4.74 -2.04 -11.92
N ASP A 230 3.70 -2.20 -12.75
CA ASP A 230 2.95 -3.46 -12.94
C ASP A 230 2.29 -4.02 -11.65
N ALA A 231 2.13 -3.20 -10.62
CA ALA A 231 1.42 -3.56 -9.41
C ALA A 231 -0.05 -3.89 -9.69
N ILE A 232 -0.60 -4.80 -8.90
CA ILE A 232 -2.00 -5.20 -9.01
C ILE A 232 -2.92 -4.01 -8.71
N SER A 233 -4.02 -3.86 -9.44
CA SER A 233 -5.01 -2.83 -9.10
C SER A 233 -5.65 -3.09 -7.73
N ALA A 234 -6.21 -2.05 -7.09
CA ALA A 234 -6.96 -2.22 -5.84
C ALA A 234 -8.08 -3.28 -5.96
N LYS A 235 -8.80 -3.29 -7.08
CA LYS A 235 -9.79 -4.33 -7.39
C LYS A 235 -9.16 -5.72 -7.51
N GLY A 236 -8.00 -5.84 -8.17
CA GLY A 236 -7.29 -7.10 -8.23
C GLY A 236 -6.84 -7.58 -6.85
N PHE A 237 -6.33 -6.67 -6.01
CA PHE A 237 -5.96 -6.95 -4.63
C PHE A 237 -7.16 -7.51 -3.83
N SER A 238 -8.33 -6.88 -3.94
CA SER A 238 -9.53 -7.33 -3.24
C SER A 238 -9.96 -8.76 -3.61
N LEU A 239 -9.68 -9.18 -4.84
CA LEU A 239 -9.97 -10.54 -5.33
C LEU A 239 -8.96 -11.60 -4.87
N VAL A 240 -7.73 -11.20 -4.54
CA VAL A 240 -6.65 -12.15 -4.16
C VAL A 240 -6.29 -12.12 -2.68
N ALA A 241 -6.80 -11.15 -1.92
CA ALA A 241 -6.47 -10.93 -0.51
C ALA A 241 -6.71 -12.16 0.38
N GLN A 242 -7.81 -12.90 0.17
CA GLN A 242 -8.08 -14.14 0.92
C GLN A 242 -7.01 -15.23 0.64
N ARG A 243 -6.63 -15.39 -0.63
CA ARG A 243 -5.57 -16.33 -1.02
C ARG A 243 -4.23 -15.92 -0.41
N MET A 244 -3.93 -14.63 -0.36
CA MET A 244 -2.74 -14.11 0.33
C MET A 244 -2.77 -14.45 1.82
N ALA A 245 -3.89 -14.21 2.50
CA ALA A 245 -4.07 -14.53 3.90
C ALA A 245 -3.88 -16.02 4.17
N THR A 246 -4.48 -16.91 3.36
CA THR A 246 -4.24 -18.37 3.47
C THR A 246 -2.76 -18.71 3.34
N LEU A 247 -2.05 -18.17 2.34
CA LEU A 247 -0.62 -18.42 2.16
C LEU A 247 0.21 -17.91 3.35
N MET A 248 -0.08 -16.72 3.87
CA MET A 248 0.63 -16.18 5.03
C MET A 248 0.32 -16.93 6.33
N ARG A 249 -0.95 -17.29 6.54
CA ARG A 249 -1.38 -18.10 7.68
C ARG A 249 -0.63 -19.43 7.72
N ASP A 250 -0.55 -20.12 6.58
CA ASP A 250 -0.14 -21.52 6.49
C ASP A 250 1.35 -21.70 6.15
N GLN A 251 2.00 -20.72 5.53
CA GLN A 251 3.34 -20.89 4.95
C GLN A 251 4.31 -19.70 5.09
N PHE A 252 3.84 -18.45 5.22
CA PHE A 252 4.72 -17.27 5.10
C PHE A 252 4.48 -16.22 6.20
N ASP A 253 5.53 -15.75 6.85
CA ASP A 253 5.46 -14.81 7.98
C ASP A 253 5.98 -13.40 7.67
N LEU A 254 6.57 -13.20 6.49
CA LEU A 254 7.01 -11.88 6.02
C LEU A 254 6.57 -11.66 4.57
N GLY A 255 5.53 -10.85 4.37
CA GLY A 255 4.89 -10.64 3.08
C GLY A 255 5.09 -9.23 2.52
N PHE A 256 5.23 -9.12 1.20
CA PHE A 256 5.12 -7.86 0.47
C PHE A 256 4.11 -7.97 -0.67
N VAL A 257 3.31 -6.93 -0.85
CA VAL A 257 2.51 -6.70 -2.05
C VAL A 257 2.55 -5.21 -2.39
N ASP A 258 2.53 -4.88 -3.67
CA ASP A 258 2.24 -3.52 -4.10
C ASP A 258 0.90 -3.45 -4.84
N VAL A 259 0.21 -2.33 -4.65
CA VAL A 259 -1.11 -2.06 -5.24
C VAL A 259 -1.02 -0.77 -6.03
N GLY A 260 -1.30 -0.82 -7.33
CA GLY A 260 -1.17 0.31 -8.24
C GLY A 260 -2.45 1.10 -8.48
N GLY A 261 -2.29 2.21 -9.19
CA GLY A 261 -3.39 3.06 -9.64
C GLY A 261 -3.73 4.20 -8.67
N TRP A 262 -2.79 4.61 -7.82
CA TRP A 262 -3.03 5.69 -6.86
C TRP A 262 -2.62 7.07 -7.37
N ASP A 263 -2.01 7.15 -8.56
CA ASP A 263 -1.54 8.42 -9.16
C ASP A 263 -2.68 9.24 -9.79
N THR A 264 -3.65 9.62 -8.95
CA THR A 264 -4.88 10.28 -9.41
C THR A 264 -4.75 11.79 -9.37
N HIS A 265 -4.66 12.44 -10.55
CA HIS A 265 -4.51 13.89 -10.69
C HIS A 265 -5.78 14.64 -11.13
N VAL A 266 -6.83 13.92 -11.52
CA VAL A 266 -7.98 14.50 -12.23
C VAL A 266 -9.25 13.78 -11.81
N ASN A 267 -10.33 14.56 -11.60
CA ASN A 267 -11.67 14.06 -11.29
C ASN A 267 -11.66 12.92 -10.25
N GLN A 268 -10.96 13.14 -9.12
CA GLN A 268 -10.85 12.14 -8.06
C GLN A 268 -12.21 11.78 -7.47
N GLY A 269 -13.11 12.76 -7.44
CA GLY A 269 -14.40 12.68 -6.76
C GLY A 269 -14.28 13.03 -5.28
N ASN A 270 -15.34 12.79 -4.54
CA ASN A 270 -15.44 12.99 -3.10
C ASN A 270 -15.77 11.64 -2.44
N ALA A 271 -16.87 11.55 -1.67
CA ALA A 271 -17.41 10.30 -1.15
C ALA A 271 -17.67 9.22 -2.23
N SER A 272 -17.87 9.63 -3.48
CA SER A 272 -17.96 8.75 -4.65
C SER A 272 -16.99 9.22 -5.74
N GLY A 273 -16.58 8.31 -6.63
CA GLY A 273 -15.67 8.63 -7.73
C GLY A 273 -14.49 7.67 -7.81
N ASN A 274 -13.47 8.06 -8.58
CA ASN A 274 -12.32 7.20 -8.86
C ASN A 274 -11.56 6.83 -7.58
N LEU A 275 -11.28 7.82 -6.73
CA LEU A 275 -10.57 7.58 -5.48
C LEU A 275 -11.41 6.73 -4.51
N ALA A 276 -12.68 7.09 -4.32
CA ALA A 276 -13.61 6.35 -3.47
C ALA A 276 -13.72 4.86 -3.84
N ASN A 277 -13.79 4.54 -5.14
CA ASN A 277 -13.85 3.15 -5.62
C ASN A 277 -12.57 2.37 -5.29
N ARG A 278 -11.39 2.98 -5.47
CA ARG A 278 -10.09 2.35 -5.14
C ARG A 278 -9.93 2.13 -3.66
N LEU A 279 -10.37 3.11 -2.87
CA LEU A 279 -10.44 3.05 -1.43
C LEU A 279 -11.35 1.90 -0.98
N ASP A 280 -12.58 1.80 -1.48
CA ASP A 280 -13.49 0.68 -1.18
C ASP A 280 -12.87 -0.68 -1.56
N ASP A 281 -12.32 -0.81 -2.77
CA ASP A 281 -11.66 -2.04 -3.21
C ASP A 281 -10.50 -2.44 -2.28
N LEU A 282 -9.60 -1.50 -1.95
CA LEU A 282 -8.49 -1.74 -1.03
C LEU A 282 -9.01 -2.15 0.37
N GLY A 283 -9.98 -1.41 0.89
CA GLY A 283 -10.57 -1.65 2.20
C GLY A 283 -11.21 -3.03 2.28
N ARG A 284 -12.00 -3.43 1.27
CA ARG A 284 -12.57 -4.78 1.18
C ARG A 284 -11.50 -5.87 1.13
N GLY A 285 -10.41 -5.65 0.39
CA GLY A 285 -9.27 -6.57 0.37
C GLY A 285 -8.62 -6.73 1.74
N LEU A 286 -8.34 -5.62 2.44
CA LEU A 286 -7.74 -5.65 3.78
C LEU A 286 -8.65 -6.33 4.81
N ALA A 287 -9.95 -6.03 4.78
CA ALA A 287 -10.93 -6.68 5.64
C ALA A 287 -11.04 -8.19 5.37
N ALA A 288 -11.07 -8.59 4.10
CA ALA A 288 -11.09 -10.00 3.71
C ALA A 288 -9.80 -10.73 4.10
N PHE A 289 -8.64 -10.07 3.99
CA PHE A 289 -7.36 -10.60 4.47
C PHE A 289 -7.43 -10.85 5.98
N ALA A 290 -7.84 -9.87 6.78
CA ALA A 290 -7.95 -9.97 8.23
C ALA A 290 -8.90 -11.11 8.65
N GLN A 291 -10.05 -11.22 7.99
CA GLN A 291 -11.02 -12.30 8.25
C GLN A 291 -10.44 -13.67 7.93
N GLU A 292 -9.80 -13.83 6.78
CA GLU A 292 -9.26 -15.11 6.30
C GLU A 292 -8.04 -15.58 7.10
N MET A 293 -7.27 -14.67 7.70
CA MET A 293 -6.19 -15.06 8.63
C MET A 293 -6.72 -15.88 9.84
N GLY A 294 -7.97 -15.68 10.23
CA GLY A 294 -8.56 -16.29 11.42
C GLY A 294 -8.09 -15.61 12.71
N ALA A 295 -8.86 -15.76 13.78
CA ALA A 295 -8.68 -14.96 15.00
C ALA A 295 -7.29 -15.08 15.64
N GLU A 296 -6.74 -16.30 15.72
CA GLU A 296 -5.47 -16.53 16.39
C GLU A 296 -4.26 -16.06 15.57
N PRO A 297 -4.08 -16.45 14.29
CA PRO A 297 -2.99 -15.89 13.48
C PRO A 297 -3.10 -14.38 13.31
N TRP A 298 -4.32 -13.83 13.19
CA TRP A 298 -4.54 -12.39 13.07
C TRP A 298 -4.07 -11.60 14.30
N ARG A 299 -4.20 -12.16 15.51
CA ARG A 299 -3.65 -11.54 16.74
C ARG A 299 -2.15 -11.31 16.68
N HIS A 300 -1.43 -12.11 15.91
CA HIS A 300 0.02 -12.00 15.73
C HIS A 300 0.42 -11.43 14.37
N THR A 301 -0.53 -10.85 13.63
CA THR A 301 -0.28 -10.30 12.29
C THR A 301 -0.40 -8.77 12.31
N VAL A 302 0.56 -8.09 11.68
CA VAL A 302 0.51 -6.66 11.40
C VAL A 302 0.58 -6.42 9.90
N VAL A 303 -0.36 -5.64 9.39
CA VAL A 303 -0.38 -5.13 8.02
C VAL A 303 -0.05 -3.63 8.06
N ALA A 304 1.02 -3.21 7.40
CA ALA A 304 1.35 -1.81 7.19
C ALA A 304 0.99 -1.41 5.76
N VAL A 305 0.10 -0.44 5.60
CA VAL A 305 -0.24 0.16 4.31
C VAL A 305 0.48 1.49 4.20
N VAL A 306 1.40 1.57 3.23
CA VAL A 306 2.26 2.74 3.01
C VAL A 306 2.16 3.20 1.57
N SER A 307 2.57 4.43 1.31
CA SER A 307 2.77 4.98 -0.03
C SER A 307 4.04 5.83 -0.02
N GLU A 308 4.58 6.11 -1.20
CA GLU A 308 5.87 6.77 -1.33
C GLU A 308 5.88 8.21 -0.80
N PHE A 309 4.79 8.93 -1.02
CA PHE A 309 4.53 10.28 -0.52
C PHE A 309 3.01 10.54 -0.60
N GLY A 310 2.58 11.75 -0.23
CA GLY A 310 1.17 12.16 -0.26
C GLY A 310 0.82 13.06 -1.43
N ARG A 311 -0.24 13.83 -1.26
CA ARG A 311 -0.75 14.77 -2.28
C ARG A 311 -0.70 16.20 -1.79
N THR A 312 -0.69 17.12 -2.74
CA THR A 312 -0.99 18.53 -2.49
C THR A 312 -2.21 18.67 -1.60
N PHE A 313 -2.14 19.56 -0.63
CA PHE A 313 -3.24 19.81 0.27
C PHE A 313 -4.40 20.48 -0.48
N CYS A 314 -4.10 21.46 -1.33
CA CYS A 314 -5.08 22.14 -2.17
C CYS A 314 -5.46 21.31 -3.40
N GLU A 315 -6.73 21.38 -3.78
CA GLU A 315 -7.23 20.83 -5.04
C GLU A 315 -6.61 21.57 -6.24
N ASN A 316 -6.23 20.83 -7.29
CA ASN A 316 -5.72 21.39 -8.55
C ASN A 316 -6.87 21.80 -9.50
N GLY A 317 -6.55 22.48 -10.60
CA GLY A 317 -7.55 22.94 -11.58
C GLY A 317 -8.35 21.83 -12.29
N ASN A 318 -7.95 20.56 -12.13
CA ASN A 318 -8.55 19.40 -12.78
C ASN A 318 -9.43 18.57 -11.84
N LYS A 319 -9.81 19.12 -10.67
CA LYS A 319 -10.60 18.41 -9.64
C LYS A 319 -9.88 17.16 -9.14
N GLY A 320 -8.58 17.29 -8.96
CA GLY A 320 -7.72 16.28 -8.35
C GLY A 320 -6.61 16.94 -7.56
N THR A 321 -5.48 16.24 -7.41
CA THR A 321 -4.36 16.69 -6.60
C THR A 321 -3.04 16.30 -7.25
N ASP A 322 -2.06 17.20 -7.18
CA ASP A 322 -0.70 16.96 -7.69
C ASP A 322 0.16 16.28 -6.61
N HIS A 323 1.37 15.86 -6.99
CA HIS A 323 2.35 15.26 -6.08
C HIS A 323 2.64 16.15 -4.86
N GLY A 324 2.55 15.57 -3.66
CA GLY A 324 2.81 16.22 -2.39
C GLY A 324 4.01 15.59 -1.68
N HIS A 325 3.98 15.55 -0.34
CA HIS A 325 5.07 14.98 0.46
C HIS A 325 4.55 14.12 1.62
N GLY A 326 4.07 14.71 2.71
CA GLY A 326 3.50 13.97 3.83
C GLY A 326 2.20 13.25 3.45
N THR A 327 2.01 12.04 3.97
CA THR A 327 0.86 11.17 3.76
C THR A 327 0.33 10.58 5.08
N ALA A 328 -0.60 9.64 4.99
CA ALA A 328 -1.04 8.82 6.13
C ALA A 328 -0.67 7.36 5.92
N TYR A 329 -0.16 6.69 6.96
CA TYR A 329 0.01 5.24 6.96
C TYR A 329 -1.09 4.57 7.77
N TRP A 330 -1.41 3.33 7.40
CA TRP A 330 -2.45 2.53 8.04
C TRP A 330 -1.74 1.34 8.67
N ILE A 331 -2.02 1.07 9.93
CA ILE A 331 -1.52 -0.12 10.60
C ILE A 331 -2.73 -0.92 11.03
N LEU A 332 -2.85 -2.16 10.54
CA LEU A 332 -3.93 -3.08 10.88
C LEU A 332 -3.34 -4.30 11.57
N GLY A 333 -4.06 -4.88 12.52
CA GLY A 333 -3.62 -6.10 13.20
C GLY A 333 -4.54 -6.52 14.32
N GLY A 334 -4.65 -7.82 14.56
CA GLY A 334 -5.51 -8.36 15.62
C GLY A 334 -4.97 -8.10 17.03
N GLY A 335 -3.68 -7.80 17.15
CA GLY A 335 -2.98 -7.57 18.41
C GLY A 335 -2.40 -6.16 18.56
N LEU A 336 -3.01 -5.14 17.91
CA LEU A 336 -2.58 -3.76 18.17
C LEU A 336 -2.79 -3.40 19.64
N SER A 337 -1.86 -2.63 20.20
CA SER A 337 -1.91 -2.25 21.61
C SER A 337 -3.12 -1.36 21.91
N ALA A 338 -3.50 -1.25 23.18
CA ALA A 338 -4.55 -0.32 23.60
C ALA A 338 -4.19 1.16 23.39
N GLN A 339 -2.91 1.46 23.22
CA GLN A 339 -2.38 2.80 22.93
C GLN A 339 -2.39 3.13 21.43
N ALA A 340 -2.60 2.14 20.57
CA ALA A 340 -2.63 2.32 19.11
C ALA A 340 -3.98 1.95 18.49
N GLY A 341 -4.55 0.80 18.81
CA GLY A 341 -5.78 0.31 18.20
C GLY A 341 -6.96 1.28 18.40
N GLY A 342 -7.60 1.67 17.29
CA GLY A 342 -8.71 2.62 17.28
C GLY A 342 -8.28 4.06 17.58
N ARG A 343 -7.03 4.43 17.28
CA ARG A 343 -6.48 5.77 17.56
C ARG A 343 -5.67 6.33 16.39
N ILE A 344 -5.64 7.65 16.30
CA ILE A 344 -4.72 8.38 15.43
C ILE A 344 -3.43 8.57 16.23
N VAL A 345 -2.33 7.98 15.76
CA VAL A 345 -1.07 7.90 16.50
C VAL A 345 0.06 8.62 15.78
N GLY A 346 1.19 8.78 16.46
CA GLY A 346 2.31 9.55 15.92
C GLY A 346 2.15 11.04 16.20
N GLU A 347 3.16 11.77 15.76
CA GLU A 347 3.23 13.21 15.92
C GLU A 347 2.31 13.91 14.93
N GLN A 348 1.67 14.98 15.39
CA GLN A 348 0.63 15.68 14.67
C GLN A 348 0.83 17.18 14.84
N ILE A 349 0.43 17.93 13.83
CA ILE A 349 0.36 19.38 13.87
C ILE A 349 -1.04 19.84 13.44
N GLU A 350 -1.43 21.05 13.84
CA GLU A 350 -2.70 21.65 13.43
C GLU A 350 -2.80 21.74 11.90
N VAL A 351 -3.92 21.30 11.34
CA VAL A 351 -4.14 21.34 9.88
C VAL A 351 -4.57 22.74 9.48
N SER A 352 -3.59 23.55 9.11
CA SER A 352 -3.75 24.95 8.70
C SER A 352 -2.76 25.30 7.59
N GLU A 353 -3.04 26.38 6.85
CA GLU A 353 -2.17 26.88 5.78
C GLU A 353 -0.74 27.13 6.25
N ALA A 354 -0.57 27.73 7.43
CA ALA A 354 0.73 28.08 7.99
C ALA A 354 1.62 26.87 8.34
N ASN A 355 1.02 25.69 8.51
CA ASN A 355 1.74 24.46 8.86
C ASN A 355 2.00 23.56 7.64
N LEU A 356 1.57 23.97 6.44
CA LEU A 356 1.89 23.22 5.23
C LEU A 356 3.39 23.30 4.93
N PHE A 357 3.97 22.15 4.59
CA PHE A 357 5.32 22.11 4.05
C PHE A 357 5.34 22.78 2.68
N GLN A 358 6.23 23.78 2.54
CA GLN A 358 6.37 24.59 1.32
C GLN A 358 5.06 25.22 0.84
N ASN A 359 4.13 25.52 1.76
CA ASN A 359 2.77 26.01 1.45
C ASN A 359 1.99 25.10 0.49
N ARG A 360 2.30 23.80 0.47
CA ARG A 360 1.84 22.88 -0.56
C ARG A 360 1.16 21.62 -0.03
N ASP A 361 1.78 20.95 0.93
CA ASP A 361 1.38 19.61 1.38
C ASP A 361 1.71 19.39 2.85
N TYR A 362 1.34 18.24 3.42
CA TYR A 362 1.67 17.94 4.80
C TYR A 362 3.19 17.80 5.01
N PRO A 363 3.74 18.34 6.12
CA PRO A 363 5.08 17.98 6.54
C PRO A 363 5.16 16.49 6.92
N VAL A 364 6.36 15.93 6.88
CA VAL A 364 6.65 14.60 7.43
C VAL A 364 7.13 14.77 8.88
N LEU A 365 6.33 14.26 9.82
CA LEU A 365 6.63 14.21 11.26
C LEU A 365 6.86 12.76 11.74
N ASN A 366 6.41 11.79 10.95
CA ASN A 366 6.50 10.36 11.26
C ASN A 366 7.20 9.62 10.10
N GLU A 367 8.52 9.71 10.08
CA GLU A 367 9.36 9.12 9.04
C GLU A 367 9.25 7.57 9.02
N TYR A 368 9.19 6.97 7.82
CA TYR A 368 8.82 5.56 7.64
C TYR A 368 9.78 4.57 8.29
N ARG A 369 11.11 4.82 8.23
CA ARG A 369 12.12 3.95 8.88
C ARG A 369 11.97 4.03 10.39
N SER A 370 11.64 5.21 10.91
CA SER A 370 11.41 5.46 12.33
C SER A 370 10.17 4.72 12.84
N VAL A 371 9.06 4.79 12.08
CA VAL A 371 7.79 4.11 12.38
C VAL A 371 7.93 2.58 12.27
N LEU A 372 8.45 2.08 11.14
CA LEU A 372 8.62 0.65 10.91
C LEU A 372 9.69 0.06 11.83
N GLY A 373 10.77 0.80 12.11
CA GLY A 373 11.78 0.39 13.08
C GLY A 373 11.20 0.20 14.49
N GLY A 374 10.33 1.11 14.93
CA GLY A 374 9.65 0.99 16.22
C GLY A 374 8.69 -0.19 16.28
N LEU A 375 7.96 -0.42 15.18
CA LEU A 375 7.12 -1.60 15.01
C LEU A 375 7.96 -2.89 15.10
N PHE A 376 9.04 -3.01 14.33
CA PHE A 376 9.86 -4.21 14.30
C PHE A 376 10.60 -4.46 15.61
N ALA A 377 10.96 -3.40 16.35
CA ALA A 377 11.53 -3.50 17.69
C ALA A 377 10.59 -4.26 18.63
N ARG A 378 9.31 -3.89 18.65
CA ARG A 378 8.30 -4.52 19.53
C ARG A 378 7.85 -5.89 19.01
N MET A 379 7.52 -5.95 17.73
CA MET A 379 6.95 -7.14 17.11
C MET A 379 7.91 -8.33 17.13
N TYR A 380 9.20 -8.07 16.88
CA TYR A 380 10.21 -9.12 16.80
C TYR A 380 11.22 -9.07 17.95
N GLY A 381 11.15 -8.11 18.88
CA GLY A 381 12.16 -7.96 19.92
C GLY A 381 13.56 -7.67 19.36
N LEU A 382 13.66 -6.80 18.34
CA LEU A 382 14.96 -6.42 17.77
C LEU A 382 15.69 -5.44 18.69
N SER A 383 16.98 -5.69 18.92
CA SER A 383 17.87 -4.72 19.58
C SER A 383 18.17 -3.52 18.67
N THR A 384 18.67 -2.43 19.25
CA THR A 384 19.10 -1.24 18.48
C THR A 384 20.11 -1.60 17.39
N ALA A 385 21.09 -2.46 17.67
CA ALA A 385 22.09 -2.88 16.68
C ALA A 385 21.46 -3.64 15.51
N GLN A 386 20.48 -4.50 15.78
CA GLN A 386 19.73 -5.21 14.75
C GLN A 386 18.84 -4.26 13.94
N LEU A 387 18.21 -3.27 14.58
CA LEU A 387 17.43 -2.25 13.88
C LEU A 387 18.30 -1.41 12.95
N GLN A 388 19.54 -1.10 13.34
CA GLN A 388 20.50 -0.41 12.47
C GLN A 388 20.95 -1.25 11.28
N GLN A 389 20.86 -2.58 11.35
CA GLN A 389 21.04 -3.44 10.16
C GLN A 389 19.85 -3.31 9.22
N VAL A 390 18.62 -3.21 9.74
CA VAL A 390 17.41 -3.08 8.92
C VAL A 390 17.28 -1.67 8.33
N PHE A 391 17.43 -0.64 9.14
CA PHE A 391 17.35 0.77 8.76
C PHE A 391 18.57 1.54 9.27
N PRO A 392 19.68 1.55 8.50
CA PRO A 392 20.89 2.26 8.90
C PRO A 392 20.61 3.74 9.14
N GLN A 393 21.18 4.28 10.23
CA GLN A 393 21.09 5.68 10.66
C GLN A 393 19.68 6.19 10.99
N ALA A 394 18.66 5.35 10.93
CA ALA A 394 17.30 5.76 11.30
C ALA A 394 17.17 5.88 12.84
N ALA A 395 16.53 6.95 13.30
CA ALA A 395 16.12 7.09 14.68
C ALA A 395 14.81 6.32 14.90
N VAL A 396 14.79 5.37 15.83
CA VAL A 396 13.61 4.54 16.06
C VAL A 396 12.60 5.28 16.95
N LYS A 397 11.32 5.35 16.54
CA LYS A 397 10.23 5.96 17.32
C LYS A 397 9.27 4.89 17.81
N ASP A 398 9.16 4.71 19.13
CA ASP A 398 8.22 3.76 19.72
C ASP A 398 6.81 4.37 19.81
N LEU A 399 6.00 4.15 18.78
CA LEU A 399 4.57 4.51 18.78
C LEU A 399 3.67 3.51 19.54
N ARG A 400 4.26 2.48 20.18
CA ARG A 400 3.54 1.42 20.90
C ARG A 400 2.47 0.75 20.06
N LEU A 401 2.79 0.40 18.81
CA LEU A 401 1.82 -0.15 17.86
C LEU A 401 1.31 -1.55 18.25
N VAL A 402 2.19 -2.40 18.80
CA VAL A 402 1.89 -3.77 19.25
C VAL A 402 2.27 -3.99 20.70
#